data_AF-A0A3D4JCX4-F1
#
_entry.id   AF-A0A3D4JCX4-F1
#
_cell.length_a   1.000
_cell.length_b   1.000
_cell.length_c   1.000
_cell.angle_alpha   90.00
_cell.angle_beta   90.00
_cell.angle_gamma   90.00
#
_symmetry.space_group_name_H-M   'P 1'
#
loop_
_entity.id
_entity.type
_entity.pdbx_description
1 polymer ?
#
loop_
_entity_poly.entity_id
_entity_poly.type
_entity_poly.pdbx_seq_one_letter_code
_entity_poly.pdbx_strand_id
1 'polypeptide(L)'
;MGIMKKQTLYILVITIFLLLIAGELILLFKYGQDTWLNKIGFVLTIIGYYGTGLGFVQKSDILKDFDGIDDMTSPNPIKFLSDNFIFLGIISSVWAVGLGAKRMPNSSFSLGCLGQIIALVTLPILLAYFLFHLLVICPFAYFSYLLASAFTESITGSAEDIEMAVSSNEKVAEKISIRKIISSNPAAAKSFLIGIPAIFLAFITKMISLFFA
;
A
#
# COMPACT_ATOMS: atom_id res chain seq x y z
N MET A 1 -28.95 -4.13 -10.26
CA MET A 1 -28.79 -3.55 -8.91
C MET A 1 -28.85 -2.03 -9.03
N GLY A 2 -29.92 -1.39 -8.53
CA GLY A 2 -30.28 -0.01 -8.86
C GLY A 2 -29.23 1.05 -8.46
N ILE A 3 -29.18 2.14 -9.24
CA ILE A 3 -28.23 3.27 -9.08
C ILE A 3 -28.20 3.80 -7.65
N MET A 4 -29.36 3.91 -6.99
CA MET A 4 -29.48 4.34 -5.60
C MET A 4 -28.67 3.46 -4.62
N LYS A 5 -28.68 2.13 -4.79
CA LYS A 5 -27.94 1.22 -3.88
C LYS A 5 -26.43 1.41 -4.00
N LYS A 6 -25.92 1.72 -5.19
CA LYS A 6 -24.48 1.99 -5.41
C LYS A 6 -24.05 3.29 -4.73
N GLN A 7 -24.86 4.34 -4.83
CA GLN A 7 -24.58 5.63 -4.17
C GLN A 7 -24.60 5.50 -2.65
N THR A 8 -25.57 4.79 -2.08
CA THR A 8 -25.63 4.54 -0.63
C THR A 8 -24.39 3.80 -0.13
N LEU A 9 -23.95 2.75 -0.83
CA LEU A 9 -22.74 2.03 -0.48
C LEU A 9 -21.49 2.92 -0.53
N TYR A 10 -21.39 3.77 -1.55
CA TYR A 10 -20.28 4.69 -1.73
C TYR A 10 -20.19 5.72 -0.58
N ILE A 11 -21.31 6.34 -0.24
CA ILE A 11 -21.40 7.29 0.88
C ILE A 11 -21.03 6.60 2.19
N LEU A 12 -21.52 5.37 2.40
CA LEU A 12 -21.21 4.59 3.59
C LEU A 12 -19.70 4.33 3.73
N VAL A 13 -19.05 3.85 2.67
CA VAL A 13 -17.61 3.57 2.69
C VAL A 13 -16.81 4.84 2.94
N ILE A 14 -17.12 5.95 2.27
CA ILE A 14 -16.45 7.24 2.52
C ILE A 14 -16.64 7.68 3.96
N THR A 15 -17.85 7.56 4.49
CA THR A 15 -18.15 7.94 5.88
C THR A 15 -17.31 7.11 6.84
N ILE A 16 -17.19 5.80 6.61
CA ILE A 16 -16.32 4.92 7.41
C ILE A 16 -14.87 5.38 7.34
N PHE A 17 -14.33 5.66 6.15
CA PHE A 17 -12.95 6.16 6.00
C PHE A 17 -12.71 7.46 6.74
N LEU A 18 -13.63 8.42 6.64
CA LEU A 18 -13.55 9.69 7.36
C LEU A 18 -13.60 9.49 8.88
N LEU A 19 -14.45 8.60 9.37
CA LEU A 19 -14.53 8.26 10.78
C LEU A 19 -13.27 7.55 11.29
N LEU A 20 -12.69 6.65 10.49
CA LEU A 20 -11.43 5.99 10.83
C LEU A 20 -10.28 6.99 10.95
N ILE A 21 -10.14 7.89 9.98
CA ILE A 21 -9.10 8.94 10.02
C ILE A 21 -9.34 9.90 11.17
N ALA A 22 -10.58 10.32 11.41
CA ALA A 22 -10.89 11.15 12.56
C ALA A 22 -10.50 10.43 13.87
N GLY A 23 -10.78 9.13 13.97
CA GLY A 23 -10.37 8.27 15.08
C GLY A 23 -8.85 8.19 15.23
N GLU A 24 -8.12 7.89 14.16
CA GLU A 24 -6.66 7.82 14.12
C GLU A 24 -6.02 9.15 14.53
N LEU A 25 -6.53 10.27 13.98
CA LEU A 25 -6.10 11.60 14.35
C LEU A 25 -6.36 11.82 15.85
N ILE A 26 -7.57 11.58 16.35
CA ILE A 26 -7.86 11.72 17.79
C ILE A 26 -6.92 10.87 18.64
N LEU A 27 -6.61 9.64 18.22
CA LEU A 27 -5.65 8.78 18.90
C LEU A 27 -4.25 9.40 18.94
N LEU A 28 -3.76 9.87 17.79
CA LEU A 28 -2.47 10.56 17.67
C LEU A 28 -2.44 11.85 18.50
N PHE A 29 -3.51 12.65 18.48
CA PHE A 29 -3.59 13.93 19.17
C PHE A 29 -3.72 13.80 20.68
N LYS A 30 -4.67 12.98 21.14
CA LYS A 30 -5.09 12.93 22.55
C LYS A 30 -4.26 11.95 23.38
N TYR A 31 -3.86 10.82 22.79
CA TYR A 31 -3.18 9.75 23.51
C TYR A 31 -1.69 9.67 23.21
N GLY A 32 -1.23 10.22 22.08
CA GLY A 32 0.20 10.34 21.81
C GLY A 32 0.83 11.41 22.71
N GLN A 33 1.69 11.00 23.64
CA GLN A 33 2.50 11.92 24.45
C GLN A 33 3.74 12.46 23.70
N ASP A 34 3.95 11.99 22.47
CA ASP A 34 5.07 12.39 21.62
C ASP A 34 4.96 13.81 21.06
N THR A 35 6.10 14.34 20.60
CA THR A 35 6.16 15.57 19.83
C THR A 35 5.45 15.41 18.48
N TRP A 36 4.98 16.54 17.95
CA TRP A 36 4.35 16.58 16.63
C TRP A 36 5.21 16.01 15.51
N LEU A 37 6.52 16.26 15.55
CA LEU A 37 7.47 15.73 14.58
C LEU A 37 7.51 14.20 14.60
N ASN A 38 7.51 13.59 15.78
CA ASN A 38 7.48 12.13 15.91
C ASN A 38 6.16 11.53 15.40
N LYS A 39 5.02 12.17 15.69
CA LYS A 39 3.69 11.73 15.21
C LYS A 39 3.58 11.78 13.68
N ILE A 40 4.01 12.89 13.08
CA ILE A 40 4.04 13.05 11.61
C ILE A 40 5.02 12.05 11.00
N GLY A 41 6.22 11.92 11.58
CA GLY A 41 7.23 10.95 11.14
C GLY A 41 6.72 9.51 11.19
N PHE A 42 5.91 9.15 12.18
CA PHE A 42 5.26 7.85 12.28
C PHE A 42 4.27 7.60 11.14
N VAL A 43 3.35 8.52 10.87
CA VAL A 43 2.39 8.40 9.75
C VAL A 43 3.11 8.32 8.41
N LEU A 44 4.12 9.17 8.19
CA LEU A 44 4.96 9.14 6.99
C LEU A 44 5.73 7.82 6.86
N THR A 45 6.17 7.23 7.97
CA THR A 45 6.83 5.92 7.97
C THR A 45 5.86 4.82 7.49
N ILE A 46 4.61 4.83 7.98
CA ILE A 46 3.57 3.88 7.54
C ILE A 46 3.32 4.02 6.04
N ILE A 47 3.03 5.24 5.57
CA ILE A 47 2.79 5.52 4.15
C ILE A 47 4.01 5.14 3.31
N GLY A 48 5.21 5.46 3.81
CA GLY A 48 6.48 5.17 3.16
C GLY A 48 6.71 3.68 2.95
N TYR A 49 6.68 2.89 4.02
CA TYR A 49 6.87 1.44 3.91
C TYR A 49 5.77 0.77 3.10
N TYR A 50 4.52 1.17 3.29
CA TYR A 50 3.42 0.59 2.55
C TYR A 50 3.49 0.93 1.06
N GLY A 51 3.67 2.21 0.70
CA GLY A 51 3.77 2.67 -0.68
C GLY A 51 4.99 2.07 -1.39
N THR A 52 6.17 2.11 -0.78
CA THR A 52 7.37 1.53 -1.40
C THR A 52 7.28 0.00 -1.49
N GLY A 53 6.80 -0.66 -0.43
CA GLY A 53 6.60 -2.10 -0.41
C GLY A 53 5.61 -2.56 -1.48
N LEU A 54 4.46 -1.90 -1.58
CA LEU A 54 3.47 -2.19 -2.61
C LEU A 54 4.03 -1.94 -4.02
N GLY A 55 4.79 -0.86 -4.22
CA GLY A 55 5.43 -0.58 -5.51
C GLY A 55 6.41 -1.67 -5.95
N PHE A 56 7.21 -2.20 -5.02
CA PHE A 56 8.07 -3.35 -5.31
C PHE A 56 7.28 -4.62 -5.59
N VAL A 57 6.26 -4.89 -4.79
CA VAL A 57 5.40 -6.05 -4.93
C VAL A 57 4.68 -6.04 -6.29
N GLN A 58 4.16 -4.88 -6.72
CA GLN A 58 3.50 -4.70 -8.03
C GLN A 58 4.47 -4.74 -9.22
N LYS A 59 5.77 -4.48 -9.00
CA LYS A 59 6.80 -4.68 -10.01
C LYS A 59 7.39 -6.08 -9.99
N SER A 60 7.16 -6.84 -8.93
CA SER A 60 7.63 -8.21 -8.81
C SER A 60 6.70 -9.17 -9.56
N ASP A 61 7.28 -10.26 -10.04
CA ASP A 61 6.53 -11.37 -10.65
C ASP A 61 5.67 -12.15 -9.64
N ILE A 62 5.70 -11.80 -8.35
CA ILE A 62 5.01 -12.54 -7.28
C ILE A 62 3.50 -12.45 -7.45
N LEU A 63 2.98 -11.31 -7.93
CA LEU A 63 1.55 -11.05 -8.03
C LEU A 63 1.01 -10.97 -9.47
N LYS A 64 1.83 -11.28 -10.47
CA LYS A 64 1.46 -11.14 -11.89
C LYS A 64 0.26 -11.99 -12.32
N ASP A 65 0.01 -13.09 -11.62
CA ASP A 65 -1.05 -14.06 -11.92
C ASP A 65 -2.34 -13.81 -11.11
N PHE A 66 -2.37 -12.76 -10.28
CA PHE A 66 -3.51 -12.45 -9.42
C PHE A 66 -4.24 -11.20 -9.91
N ASP A 67 -5.47 -11.38 -10.37
CA ASP A 67 -6.35 -10.28 -10.76
C ASP A 67 -6.80 -9.45 -9.54
N GLY A 68 -7.00 -8.14 -9.73
CA GLY A 68 -7.58 -7.26 -8.70
C GLY A 68 -6.59 -6.70 -7.68
N ILE A 69 -5.33 -6.48 -8.09
CA ILE A 69 -4.29 -5.86 -7.24
C ILE A 69 -3.93 -4.45 -7.73
N ASP A 70 -4.17 -4.17 -9.01
CA ASP A 70 -3.88 -2.85 -9.60
C ASP A 70 -4.72 -1.73 -8.97
N ASP A 71 -5.96 -2.06 -8.59
CA ASP A 71 -6.94 -1.13 -8.02
C ASP A 71 -6.75 -0.98 -6.48
N MET A 72 -5.70 -1.57 -5.88
CA MET A 72 -5.26 -1.25 -4.50
C MET A 72 -4.78 0.20 -4.32
N THR A 73 -4.57 0.90 -5.44
CA THR A 73 -4.20 2.33 -5.50
C THR A 73 -5.30 3.18 -6.14
N SER A 74 -6.52 2.63 -6.25
CA SER A 74 -7.64 3.27 -6.93
C SER A 74 -8.11 4.52 -6.19
N PRO A 75 -8.43 5.62 -6.89
CA PRO A 75 -9.08 6.78 -6.29
C PRO A 75 -10.54 6.49 -5.93
N ASN A 76 -11.11 5.36 -6.39
CA ASN A 76 -12.44 4.93 -5.98
C ASN A 76 -12.35 4.16 -4.64
N PRO A 77 -12.98 4.65 -3.55
CA PRO A 77 -12.85 4.05 -2.22
C PRO A 77 -13.40 2.63 -2.13
N ILE A 78 -14.43 2.28 -2.93
CA ILE A 78 -14.97 0.93 -2.95
C ILE A 78 -13.98 -0.04 -3.60
N LYS A 79 -13.41 0.34 -4.75
CA LYS A 79 -12.40 -0.47 -5.44
C LYS A 79 -11.15 -0.61 -4.59
N PHE A 80 -10.65 0.50 -4.06
CA PHE A 80 -9.52 0.54 -3.14
C PHE A 80 -9.73 -0.44 -1.98
N LEU A 81 -10.88 -0.37 -1.29
CA LEU A 81 -11.15 -1.25 -0.16
C LEU A 81 -11.29 -2.72 -0.59
N SER A 82 -12.05 -2.98 -1.65
CA SER A 82 -12.26 -4.33 -2.21
C SER A 82 -10.94 -5.00 -2.54
N ASP A 83 -10.05 -4.30 -3.23
CA ASP A 83 -8.78 -4.85 -3.70
C ASP A 83 -7.77 -5.01 -2.56
N ASN A 84 -7.84 -4.16 -1.54
CA ASN A 84 -7.10 -4.40 -0.30
C ASN A 84 -7.62 -5.65 0.43
N PHE A 85 -8.93 -5.94 0.43
CA PHE A 85 -9.45 -7.21 0.95
C PHE A 85 -9.00 -8.41 0.11
N ILE A 86 -8.99 -8.28 -1.22
CA ILE A 86 -8.49 -9.33 -2.13
C ILE A 86 -7.01 -9.61 -1.84
N PHE A 87 -6.19 -8.57 -1.73
CA PHE A 87 -4.78 -8.68 -1.39
C PHE A 87 -4.54 -9.38 -0.06
N LEU A 88 -5.28 -9.00 1.00
CA LEU A 88 -5.22 -9.70 2.28
C LEU A 88 -5.66 -11.17 2.11
N GLY A 89 -6.72 -11.44 1.35
CA GLY A 89 -7.15 -12.80 1.01
C GLY A 89 -6.06 -13.62 0.32
N ILE A 90 -5.29 -13.02 -0.59
CA ILE A 90 -4.14 -13.64 -1.25
C ILE A 90 -3.04 -13.95 -0.24
N ILE A 91 -2.67 -12.99 0.63
CA ILE A 91 -1.68 -13.23 1.70
C ILE A 91 -2.12 -14.40 2.59
N SER A 92 -3.37 -14.41 3.04
CA SER A 92 -3.94 -15.50 3.83
C SER A 92 -3.89 -16.83 3.11
N SER A 93 -4.17 -16.84 1.81
CA SER A 93 -4.14 -18.05 0.98
C SER A 93 -2.72 -18.57 0.81
N VAL A 94 -1.75 -17.69 0.53
CA VAL A 94 -0.33 -18.04 0.45
C VAL A 94 0.17 -18.59 1.78
N TRP A 95 -0.20 -17.95 2.89
CA TRP A 95 0.14 -18.39 4.24
C TRP A 95 -0.46 -19.78 4.55
N ALA A 96 -1.75 -19.98 4.28
CA ALA A 96 -2.44 -21.24 4.54
C ALA A 96 -1.91 -22.39 3.66
N VAL A 97 -1.60 -22.10 2.40
CA VAL A 97 -1.02 -23.09 1.47
C VAL A 97 0.44 -23.40 1.84
N GLY A 98 1.23 -22.38 2.18
CA GLY A 98 2.63 -22.52 2.54
C GLY A 98 2.86 -23.35 3.80
N LEU A 99 1.95 -23.25 4.76
CA LEU A 99 1.98 -24.02 6.02
C LEU A 99 1.09 -25.28 5.99
N GLY A 100 0.39 -25.50 4.88
CA GLY A 100 -0.54 -26.61 4.72
C GLY A 100 0.16 -27.94 4.42
N ALA A 101 -0.24 -29.00 5.12
CA ALA A 101 0.32 -30.35 4.94
C ALA A 101 0.22 -30.88 3.49
N LYS A 102 -0.73 -30.39 2.69
CA LYS A 102 -0.93 -30.78 1.28
C LYS A 102 0.26 -30.45 0.36
N ARG A 103 1.07 -29.43 0.68
CA ARG A 103 2.28 -29.07 -0.07
C ARG A 103 3.48 -29.96 0.27
N MET A 104 3.37 -30.78 1.32
CA MET A 104 4.44 -31.63 1.82
C MET A 104 4.03 -33.11 1.87
N PRO A 105 3.55 -33.70 0.76
CA PRO A 105 2.98 -35.06 0.74
C PRO A 105 3.99 -36.14 1.13
N ASN A 106 5.29 -35.87 0.94
CA ASN A 106 6.38 -36.78 1.30
C ASN A 106 7.11 -36.37 2.60
N SER A 107 6.59 -35.39 3.34
CA SER A 107 7.22 -34.98 4.60
C SER A 107 6.90 -35.93 5.73
N SER A 108 7.81 -36.02 6.71
CA SER A 108 7.53 -36.72 7.94
C SER A 108 6.33 -36.10 8.66
N PHE A 109 5.56 -36.92 9.36
CA PHE A 109 4.44 -36.47 10.20
C PHE A 109 4.84 -35.31 11.13
N SER A 110 6.07 -35.34 11.66
CA SER A 110 6.63 -34.28 12.50
C SER A 110 6.71 -32.91 11.80
N LEU A 111 7.03 -32.87 10.51
CA LEU A 111 7.12 -31.63 9.74
C LEU A 111 5.72 -31.03 9.48
N GLY A 112 4.73 -31.89 9.21
CA GLY A 112 3.33 -31.49 9.09
C GLY A 112 2.76 -30.91 10.38
N CYS A 113 3.03 -31.55 11.52
CA CYS A 113 2.65 -31.01 12.83
C CYS A 113 3.34 -29.68 13.13
N LEU A 114 4.63 -29.55 12.80
CA LEU A 114 5.36 -28.28 12.97
C LEU A 114 4.72 -27.15 12.14
N GLY A 115 4.36 -27.42 10.87
CA GLY A 115 3.68 -26.44 10.01
C GLY A 115 2.34 -25.97 10.61
N GLN A 116 1.55 -26.89 11.18
CA GLN A 116 0.29 -26.54 11.85
C GLN A 116 0.51 -25.74 13.15
N ILE A 117 1.54 -26.06 13.93
CA ILE A 117 1.89 -25.28 15.13
C ILE A 117 2.30 -23.87 14.73
N ILE A 118 3.15 -23.73 13.70
CA ILE A 118 3.54 -22.42 13.17
C ILE A 118 2.31 -21.65 12.68
N ALA A 119 1.39 -22.30 11.96
CA ALA A 119 0.14 -21.68 11.54
C ALA A 119 -0.69 -21.20 12.73
N LEU A 120 -0.85 -22.03 13.77
CA LEU A 120 -1.62 -21.64 14.95
C LEU A 120 -0.98 -20.46 15.69
N VAL A 121 0.35 -20.44 15.83
CA VAL A 121 1.11 -19.38 16.50
C VAL A 121 1.12 -18.08 15.69
N THR A 122 1.15 -18.16 14.36
CA THR A 122 1.20 -16.99 13.48
C THR A 122 -0.18 -16.45 13.12
N LEU A 123 -1.27 -17.19 13.33
CA LEU A 123 -2.63 -16.75 13.05
C LEU A 123 -3.01 -15.46 13.80
N PRO A 124 -2.74 -15.29 15.12
CA PRO A 124 -3.01 -14.03 15.81
C PRO A 124 -2.25 -12.84 15.21
N ILE A 125 -1.01 -13.07 14.75
CA ILE A 125 -0.18 -12.04 14.11
C ILE A 125 -0.80 -11.63 12.77
N LEU A 126 -1.24 -12.61 11.98
CA LEU A 126 -1.91 -12.36 10.70
C LEU A 126 -3.22 -11.59 10.89
N LEU A 127 -4.04 -11.96 11.88
CA LEU A 127 -5.28 -11.25 12.21
C LEU A 127 -5.01 -9.83 12.71
N ALA A 128 -4.01 -9.65 13.57
CA ALA A 128 -3.60 -8.32 14.03
C ALA A 128 -3.13 -7.46 12.86
N TYR A 129 -2.35 -8.02 11.93
CA TYR A 129 -1.96 -7.34 10.71
C TYR A 129 -3.16 -6.97 9.84
N PHE A 130 -4.17 -7.83 9.69
CA PHE A 130 -5.37 -7.53 8.88
C PHE A 130 -6.14 -6.34 9.46
N LEU A 131 -6.34 -6.36 10.78
CA LEU A 131 -7.00 -5.25 11.47
C LEU A 131 -6.18 -3.97 11.36
N PHE A 132 -4.87 -4.03 11.59
CA PHE A 132 -3.99 -2.87 11.45
C PHE A 132 -3.97 -2.35 10.00
N HIS A 133 -3.93 -3.23 9.01
CA HIS A 133 -3.95 -2.87 7.59
C HIS A 133 -5.24 -2.13 7.23
N LEU A 134 -6.39 -2.68 7.62
CA LEU A 134 -7.69 -2.10 7.26
C LEU A 134 -8.04 -0.85 8.07
N LEU A 135 -7.70 -0.83 9.36
CA LEU A 135 -8.09 0.23 10.29
C LEU A 135 -7.07 1.35 10.44
N VAL A 136 -5.84 1.16 9.97
CA VAL A 136 -4.74 2.15 10.11
C VAL A 136 -4.07 2.42 8.77
N ILE A 137 -3.60 1.39 8.06
CA ILE A 137 -2.83 1.61 6.82
C ILE A 137 -3.74 2.13 5.70
N CYS A 138 -4.87 1.46 5.44
CA CYS A 138 -5.80 1.79 4.37
C CYS A 138 -6.31 3.24 4.45
N PRO A 139 -6.79 3.76 5.60
CA PRO A 139 -7.29 5.12 5.68
C PRO A 139 -6.22 6.17 5.38
N PHE A 140 -5.03 6.07 5.98
CA PHE A 140 -3.90 6.98 5.67
C PHE A 140 -3.42 6.88 4.22
N ALA A 141 -3.29 5.65 3.71
CA ALA A 141 -2.80 5.41 2.36
C ALA A 141 -3.78 5.91 1.30
N TYR A 142 -5.10 5.76 1.51
CA TYR A 142 -6.11 6.17 0.54
C TYR A 142 -6.01 7.64 0.17
N PHE A 143 -5.80 8.54 1.14
CA PHE A 143 -5.63 9.97 0.86
C PHE A 143 -4.35 10.26 0.07
N SER A 144 -3.28 9.54 0.38
CA SER A 144 -2.02 9.64 -0.38
C SER A 144 -2.22 9.17 -1.83
N TYR A 145 -2.96 8.08 -2.03
CA TYR A 145 -3.28 7.56 -3.36
C TYR A 145 -4.28 8.42 -4.13
N LEU A 146 -5.18 9.15 -3.46
CA LEU A 146 -6.02 10.15 -4.12
C LEU A 146 -5.17 11.24 -4.77
N LEU A 147 -4.20 11.79 -4.03
CA LEU A 147 -3.27 12.81 -4.53
C LEU A 147 -2.40 12.25 -5.66
N ALA A 148 -1.83 11.06 -5.47
CA ALA A 148 -1.03 10.41 -6.49
C ALA A 148 -1.83 10.08 -7.74
N SER A 149 -3.09 9.67 -7.60
CA SER A 149 -3.98 9.39 -8.73
C SER A 149 -4.23 10.65 -9.53
N ALA A 150 -4.61 11.76 -8.89
CA ALA A 150 -4.79 13.05 -9.55
C ALA A 150 -3.54 13.49 -10.33
N PHE A 151 -2.35 13.31 -9.74
CA PHE A 151 -1.08 13.61 -10.41
C PHE A 151 -0.82 12.70 -11.62
N THR A 152 -0.95 11.38 -11.46
CA THR A 152 -0.73 10.43 -12.56
C THR A 152 -1.73 10.63 -13.70
N GLU A 153 -3.00 10.89 -13.38
CA GLU A 153 -4.05 11.18 -14.37
C GLU A 153 -3.72 12.45 -15.15
N SER A 154 -3.25 13.49 -14.47
CA SER A 154 -2.81 14.75 -15.10
C SER A 154 -1.66 14.54 -16.08
N ILE A 155 -0.67 13.70 -15.74
CA ILE A 155 0.44 13.38 -16.64
C ILE A 155 -0.06 12.56 -17.84
N THR A 156 -0.89 11.55 -17.61
CA THR A 156 -1.42 10.71 -18.69
C THR A 156 -2.34 11.48 -19.64
N GLY A 157 -3.08 12.47 -19.13
CA GLY A 157 -3.98 13.33 -19.90
C GLY A 157 -3.32 14.53 -20.56
N SER A 158 -2.04 14.81 -20.24
CA SER A 158 -1.29 15.92 -20.85
C SER A 158 -1.19 15.74 -22.38
N ALA A 159 -1.21 16.84 -23.14
CA ALA A 159 -0.94 16.81 -24.58
C ALA A 159 0.56 16.66 -24.88
N GLU A 160 1.41 17.22 -24.02
CA GLU A 160 2.86 17.18 -24.15
C GLU A 160 3.44 15.98 -23.41
N ASP A 161 4.36 15.26 -24.05
CA ASP A 161 5.12 14.21 -23.38
C ASP A 161 6.36 14.82 -22.72
N ILE A 162 6.57 14.50 -21.44
CA ILE A 162 7.75 14.95 -20.72
C ILE A 162 8.84 13.93 -21.03
N GLU A 163 9.72 14.27 -21.96
CA GLU A 163 10.89 13.48 -22.31
C GLU A 163 12.07 13.83 -21.39
N MET A 164 12.56 12.85 -20.65
CA MET A 164 13.82 12.99 -19.91
C MET A 164 14.95 12.40 -20.76
N ALA A 165 15.89 13.25 -21.16
CA ALA A 165 17.10 12.80 -21.86
C ALA A 165 18.12 12.31 -20.82
N VAL A 166 18.35 11.00 -20.76
CA VAL A 166 19.41 10.44 -19.92
C VAL A 166 20.66 10.30 -20.78
N SER A 167 21.64 11.17 -20.55
CA SER A 167 22.97 11.05 -21.15
C SER A 167 23.80 10.06 -20.31
N SER A 168 24.08 8.89 -20.87
CA SER A 168 25.09 7.97 -20.33
C SER A 168 26.34 8.09 -21.18
N ASN A 169 27.49 8.33 -20.53
CA ASN A 169 28.78 8.65 -21.13
C ASN A 169 29.15 7.78 -22.35
N GLU A 170 28.81 8.24 -23.57
CA GLU A 170 29.14 7.68 -24.91
C GLU A 170 28.03 6.98 -25.71
N LYS A 171 26.76 6.97 -25.28
CA LYS A 171 25.65 6.53 -26.15
C LYS A 171 24.53 7.55 -26.23
N VAL A 172 23.95 7.64 -27.44
CA VAL A 172 22.80 8.48 -27.83
C VAL A 172 21.83 8.64 -26.67
N ALA A 173 21.50 9.87 -26.31
CA ALA A 173 20.56 10.18 -25.24
C ALA A 173 19.26 9.41 -25.48
N GLU A 174 19.01 8.40 -24.64
CA GLU A 174 17.77 7.64 -24.71
C GLU A 174 16.68 8.55 -24.14
N LYS A 175 15.73 8.94 -25.00
CA LYS A 175 14.58 9.74 -24.59
C LYS A 175 13.62 8.84 -23.83
N ILE A 176 13.59 9.00 -22.52
CA ILE A 176 12.67 8.27 -21.67
C ILE A 176 11.39 9.10 -21.53
N SER A 177 10.30 8.61 -22.10
CA SER A 177 8.96 9.18 -21.91
C SER A 177 8.45 8.84 -20.51
N ILE A 178 8.24 9.87 -19.68
CA ILE A 178 7.65 9.70 -18.34
C ILE A 178 6.24 9.10 -18.45
N ARG A 179 5.47 9.51 -19.47
CA ARG A 179 4.14 8.97 -19.74
C ARG A 179 4.19 7.46 -19.96
N LYS A 180 5.16 6.96 -20.75
CA LYS A 180 5.33 5.54 -21.02
C LYS A 180 5.68 4.74 -19.76
N ILE A 181 6.48 5.32 -18.86
CA ILE A 181 6.80 4.67 -17.58
C ILE A 181 5.53 4.54 -16.73
N ILE A 182 4.79 5.63 -16.54
CA ILE A 182 3.59 5.65 -15.70
C ILE A 182 2.50 4.75 -16.28
N SER A 183 2.28 4.79 -17.60
CA SER A 183 1.25 3.98 -18.24
C SER A 183 1.57 2.49 -18.25
N SER A 184 2.85 2.11 -18.17
CA SER A 184 3.25 0.69 -18.11
C SER A 184 2.84 -0.01 -16.81
N ASN A 185 2.81 0.72 -15.68
CA ASN A 185 2.38 0.20 -14.39
C ASN A 185 1.95 1.38 -13.49
N PRO A 186 0.69 1.84 -13.62
CA PRO A 186 0.23 3.04 -12.93
C PRO A 186 0.17 2.82 -11.42
N ALA A 187 -0.14 1.60 -10.97
CA ALA A 187 -0.22 1.28 -9.56
C ALA A 187 1.16 1.40 -8.89
N ALA A 188 2.21 0.83 -9.50
CA ALA A 188 3.57 0.95 -8.98
C ALA A 188 4.06 2.41 -9.02
N ALA A 189 3.72 3.14 -10.08
CA ALA A 189 4.07 4.55 -10.20
C ALA A 189 3.46 5.39 -9.05
N LYS A 190 2.16 5.23 -8.77
CA LYS A 190 1.48 5.88 -7.64
C LYS A 190 2.12 5.49 -6.30
N SER A 191 2.39 4.20 -6.13
CA SER A 191 2.99 3.63 -4.92
C SER A 191 4.38 4.20 -4.62
N PHE A 192 5.24 4.33 -5.64
CA PHE A 192 6.54 4.98 -5.48
C PHE A 192 6.46 6.49 -5.31
N LEU A 193 5.52 7.14 -6.00
CA LEU A 193 5.30 8.59 -5.90
C LEU A 193 4.93 9.02 -4.48
N ILE A 194 4.18 8.20 -3.74
CA ILE A 194 3.87 8.47 -2.34
C ILE A 194 4.93 7.91 -1.40
N GLY A 195 5.45 6.70 -1.68
CA GLY A 195 6.27 5.94 -0.74
C GLY A 195 7.65 6.56 -0.57
N ILE A 196 8.34 6.87 -1.67
CA ILE A 196 9.73 7.38 -1.62
C ILE A 196 9.79 8.74 -0.90
N PRO A 197 8.96 9.76 -1.25
CA PRO A 197 8.96 11.02 -0.52
C PRO A 197 8.58 10.85 0.95
N ALA A 198 7.61 9.97 1.27
CA ALA A 198 7.21 9.72 2.64
C ALA A 198 8.34 9.10 3.48
N ILE A 199 9.11 8.15 2.94
CA ILE A 199 10.31 7.60 3.61
C ILE A 199 11.34 8.70 3.85
N PHE A 200 11.62 9.53 2.85
CA PHE A 200 12.61 10.60 2.97
C PHE A 200 12.21 11.64 4.02
N LEU A 201 10.94 12.08 4.01
CA LEU A 201 10.41 12.99 5.01
C LEU A 201 10.34 12.34 6.41
N ALA A 202 10.01 11.05 6.51
CA ALA A 202 10.06 10.30 7.78
C ALA A 202 11.49 10.23 8.34
N PHE A 203 12.48 10.06 7.49
CA PHE A 203 13.89 10.08 7.88
C PHE A 203 14.32 11.46 8.37
N ILE A 204 13.98 12.52 7.64
CA ILE A 204 14.28 13.91 8.04
C ILE A 204 13.62 14.25 9.38
N THR A 205 12.33 13.93 9.54
CA THR A 205 11.60 14.20 10.79
C THR A 205 12.23 13.50 11.99
N LYS A 206 12.70 12.25 11.82
CA LYS A 206 13.48 11.54 12.86
C LYS A 206 14.85 12.16 13.10
N MET A 207 15.56 12.60 12.07
CA MET A 207 16.83 13.29 12.25
C MET A 207 16.66 14.60 13.02
N ILE A 208 15.66 15.40 12.66
CA ILE A 208 15.34 16.64 13.35
C ILE A 208 14.96 16.35 14.80
N SER A 209 14.15 15.33 15.08
CA SER A 209 13.76 15.03 16.45
C SER A 209 14.95 14.64 17.34
N LEU A 210 16.05 14.10 16.81
CA LEU A 210 17.26 13.85 17.60
C LEU A 210 17.94 15.14 18.13
N PHE A 211 17.72 16.29 17.48
CA PHE A 211 18.32 17.57 17.88
C PHE A 211 17.38 18.44 18.71
N PHE A 212 16.07 18.17 18.68
CA PHE A 212 15.03 18.97 19.34
C PHE A 212 14.22 18.20 20.39
N ALA A 213 14.58 16.95 20.70
CA ALA A 213 13.97 16.14 21.75
C ALA A 213 14.58 16.41 23.13
#